data_AF-A0A210PDG3-F1
#
_entry.id   AF-A0A210PDG3-F1
#
_cell.length_a   1.000
_cell.length_b   1.000
_cell.length_c   1.000
_cell.angle_alpha   90.00
_cell.angle_beta   90.00
_cell.angle_gamma   90.00
#
_symmetry.space_group_name_H-M   'P 1'
#
loop_
_entity.id
_entity.type
_entity.pdbx_description
1 polymer ?
#
loop_
_entity_poly.entity_id
_entity_poly.type
_entity_poly.pdbx_seq_one_letter_code
_entity_poly.pdbx_strand_id
1 'polypeptide(L)'
;MRLRLPFIFHSIVRLRYILLSFVLVVTMWLILFHVRRKQPITVRSSSSANLLLHMLRNTTKHSKSTSVTPTKSKVKVLSRGEQGTWSEQTDMCDVRPEFVRAKLKDPGNTPIFVYDKVTDAFVSGSIINVGMWEGDLVKMIHDFLKEDPERVFLDLGSNVGVFSLMAAKIGHKVFSVDMLLGNVQRLCASCIAGHFPDHVTIIHNALSDVRGTASFGTY
;
A
#
# COMPACT_ATOMS: atom_id res chain seq x y z
N MET A 1 -4.75 -77.16 11.13
CA MET A 1 -5.35 -76.09 11.96
C MET A 1 -4.49 -74.84 11.83
N ARG A 2 -4.85 -73.88 10.97
CA ARG A 2 -4.18 -72.57 10.85
C ARG A 2 -5.25 -71.49 10.96
N LEU A 3 -5.21 -70.71 12.05
CA LEU A 3 -6.14 -69.62 12.34
C LEU A 3 -5.93 -68.45 11.37
N ARG A 4 -7.05 -67.91 10.87
CA ARG A 4 -7.13 -66.67 10.08
C ARG A 4 -7.08 -65.46 11.02
N LEU A 5 -6.17 -64.51 10.79
CA LEU A 5 -6.21 -63.16 11.37
C LEU A 5 -5.64 -62.10 10.40
N PRO A 6 -6.43 -61.60 9.43
CA PRO A 6 -6.06 -60.38 8.70
C PRO A 6 -6.99 -59.18 8.97
N PHE A 7 -8.08 -59.34 9.72
CA PHE A 7 -9.13 -58.31 9.82
C PHE A 7 -8.88 -57.20 10.87
N ILE A 8 -8.04 -57.42 11.88
CA ILE A 8 -7.88 -56.47 12.99
C ILE A 8 -6.92 -55.32 12.63
N PHE A 9 -5.94 -55.57 11.75
CA PHE A 9 -4.89 -54.58 11.43
C PHE A 9 -5.40 -53.39 10.59
N HIS A 10 -6.37 -53.62 9.71
CA HIS A 10 -6.94 -52.56 8.86
C HIS A 10 -7.82 -51.57 9.64
N SER A 11 -8.51 -52.04 10.69
CA SER A 11 -9.39 -51.20 11.50
C SER A 11 -8.62 -50.22 12.39
N ILE A 12 -7.46 -50.63 12.91
CA ILE A 12 -6.61 -49.77 13.77
C ILE A 12 -5.98 -48.63 12.97
N VAL A 13 -5.55 -48.90 11.73
CA VAL A 13 -4.96 -47.87 10.86
C VAL A 13 -6.01 -46.84 10.45
N ARG A 14 -7.23 -47.26 10.08
CA ARG A 14 -8.33 -46.32 9.75
C ARG A 14 -8.75 -45.45 10.94
N LEU A 15 -8.78 -46.01 12.16
CA LEU A 15 -9.12 -45.26 13.36
C LEU A 15 -8.09 -44.16 13.68
N ARG A 16 -6.80 -44.43 13.43
CA ARG A 16 -5.72 -43.44 13.58
C ARG A 16 -5.86 -42.25 12.63
N TYR A 17 -6.21 -42.49 11.36
CA TYR A 17 -6.43 -41.41 10.40
C TYR A 17 -7.65 -40.56 10.73
N ILE A 18 -8.74 -41.19 11.20
CA ILE A 18 -9.94 -40.45 11.63
C ILE A 18 -9.63 -39.56 12.84
N LEU A 19 -8.92 -40.08 13.85
CA LEU A 19 -8.52 -39.28 15.01
C LEU A 19 -7.61 -38.11 14.61
N LEU A 20 -6.62 -38.34 13.73
CA LEU A 20 -5.71 -37.29 13.28
C LEU A 20 -6.45 -36.18 12.51
N SER A 21 -7.39 -36.57 11.65
CA SER A 21 -8.21 -35.62 10.88
C SER A 21 -9.13 -34.79 11.79
N PHE A 22 -9.70 -35.40 12.83
CA PHE A 22 -10.55 -34.69 13.79
C PHE A 22 -9.77 -33.67 14.62
N VAL A 23 -8.55 -34.03 15.06
CA VAL A 23 -7.67 -33.10 15.77
C VAL A 23 -7.30 -31.90 14.90
N LEU A 24 -6.96 -32.11 13.62
CA LEU A 24 -6.62 -31.03 12.69
C LEU A 24 -7.80 -30.08 12.41
N VAL A 25 -9.02 -30.61 12.29
CA VAL A 25 -10.22 -29.78 12.07
C VAL A 25 -10.55 -28.96 13.31
N VAL A 26 -10.43 -29.54 14.51
CA VAL A 26 -10.68 -28.82 15.77
C VAL A 26 -9.62 -27.74 16.02
N THR A 27 -8.34 -28.01 15.76
CA THR A 27 -7.29 -26.99 15.92
C THR A 27 -7.45 -25.85 14.90
N MET A 28 -7.80 -26.15 13.66
CA MET A 28 -8.10 -25.12 12.65
C MET A 28 -9.31 -24.26 13.07
N TRP A 29 -10.36 -24.87 13.61
CA TRP A 29 -11.52 -24.14 14.15
C TRP A 29 -11.17 -23.26 15.34
N LEU A 30 -10.34 -23.73 16.27
CA LEU A 30 -9.90 -22.96 17.43
C LEU A 30 -9.03 -21.76 17.02
N ILE A 31 -8.17 -21.92 16.02
CA ILE A 31 -7.37 -20.82 15.45
C ILE A 31 -8.29 -19.77 14.80
N LEU A 32 -9.23 -20.19 13.95
CA LEU A 32 -10.20 -19.28 13.33
C LEU A 32 -11.08 -18.56 14.36
N PHE A 33 -11.45 -19.25 15.44
CA PHE A 33 -12.22 -18.66 16.54
C PHE A 33 -11.40 -17.65 17.36
N HIS A 34 -10.10 -17.90 17.57
CA HIS A 34 -9.20 -16.94 18.21
C HIS A 34 -8.94 -15.70 17.33
N VAL A 35 -8.80 -15.88 16.02
CA VAL A 35 -8.61 -14.76 15.07
C VAL A 35 -9.84 -13.86 15.02
N ARG A 36 -11.06 -14.41 15.16
CA ARG A 36 -12.31 -13.62 15.21
C ARG A 36 -12.56 -12.83 16.50
N ARG A 37 -11.80 -13.05 17.58
CA ARG A 37 -12.03 -12.38 18.88
C ARG A 37 -11.28 -11.05 19.09
N LYS A 38 -10.52 -10.55 18.10
CA LYS A 38 -9.89 -9.23 18.23
C LYS A 38 -10.84 -8.09 17.83
N GLN A 39 -11.45 -7.52 18.87
CA GLN A 39 -11.89 -6.13 19.08
C GLN A 39 -13.06 -5.57 18.23
N PRO A 40 -14.21 -5.22 18.85
CA PRO A 40 -15.14 -4.25 18.26
C PRO A 40 -14.52 -2.85 18.29
N ILE A 41 -14.45 -2.19 17.13
CA ILE A 41 -14.04 -0.80 17.00
C ILE A 41 -15.20 0.08 17.50
N THR A 42 -15.09 0.62 18.70
CA THR A 42 -15.99 1.66 19.21
C THR A 42 -15.54 3.01 18.63
N VAL A 43 -16.20 3.46 17.55
CA VAL A 43 -16.02 4.82 17.02
C VAL A 43 -16.69 5.82 17.95
N ARG A 44 -15.88 6.56 18.72
CA ARG A 44 -16.36 7.67 19.54
C ARG A 44 -16.57 8.89 18.64
N SER A 45 -17.80 9.11 18.21
CA SER A 45 -18.23 10.34 17.53
C SER A 45 -18.03 11.54 18.46
N SER A 46 -17.14 12.46 18.12
CA SER A 46 -17.03 13.77 18.76
C SER A 46 -17.09 14.90 17.72
N SER A 47 -18.29 15.46 17.60
CA SER A 47 -18.62 16.87 17.37
C SER A 47 -18.01 17.59 16.15
N SER A 48 -18.63 17.40 14.99
CA SER A 48 -18.42 18.15 13.74
C SER A 48 -19.06 19.56 13.72
N ALA A 49 -19.81 19.93 14.76
CA ALA A 49 -20.59 21.18 14.77
C ALA A 49 -19.74 22.45 15.02
N ASN A 50 -18.62 22.36 15.73
CA ASN A 50 -17.81 23.53 16.07
C ASN A 50 -16.81 23.93 14.96
N LEU A 51 -16.47 23.03 14.05
CA LEU A 51 -15.53 23.31 12.95
C LEU A 51 -16.22 24.09 11.83
N LEU A 52 -17.51 23.85 11.59
CA LEU A 52 -18.29 24.51 10.53
C LEU A 52 -18.53 26.01 10.82
N LEU A 53 -18.74 26.37 12.09
CA LEU A 53 -18.92 27.76 12.52
C LEU A 53 -17.64 28.60 12.40
N HIS A 54 -16.46 27.97 12.46
CA HIS A 54 -15.19 28.67 12.27
C HIS A 54 -14.85 28.87 10.79
N MET A 55 -15.33 27.99 9.90
CA MET A 55 -15.13 28.10 8.45
C MET A 55 -16.02 29.17 7.81
N LEU A 56 -17.27 29.34 8.30
CA LEU A 56 -18.23 30.29 7.73
C LEU A 56 -17.95 31.76 8.07
N ARG A 57 -17.04 32.05 9.01
CA ARG A 57 -16.68 33.43 9.39
C ARG A 57 -15.64 34.10 8.48
N ASN A 58 -14.96 33.34 7.62
CA ASN A 58 -13.85 33.85 6.80
C ASN A 58 -14.19 34.07 5.31
N THR A 59 -15.43 33.87 4.87
CA THR A 59 -15.82 33.92 3.45
C THR A 59 -16.34 35.27 2.97
N THR A 60 -16.15 36.35 3.72
CA THR A 60 -16.49 37.71 3.24
C THR A 60 -15.24 38.59 3.19
N LYS A 61 -14.42 38.42 2.14
CA LYS A 61 -13.63 39.51 1.54
C LYS A 61 -13.17 39.17 0.12
N HIS A 62 -13.89 39.76 -0.82
CA HIS A 62 -13.49 40.28 -2.12
C HIS A 62 -12.60 39.44 -3.06
N SER A 63 -13.24 39.06 -4.17
CA SER A 63 -12.65 38.74 -5.47
C SER A 63 -11.59 39.75 -5.90
N LYS A 64 -10.41 39.23 -6.26
CA LYS A 64 -9.54 39.81 -7.29
C LYS A 64 -8.98 38.66 -8.13
N SER A 65 -9.57 38.49 -9.32
CA SER A 65 -9.05 37.65 -10.39
C SER A 65 -7.62 38.07 -10.69
N THR A 66 -6.68 37.23 -10.26
CA THR A 66 -5.28 37.32 -10.65
C THR A 66 -5.04 36.08 -11.48
N SER A 67 -4.59 36.24 -12.73
CA SER A 67 -4.25 35.14 -13.62
C SER A 67 -3.25 34.21 -12.93
N VAL A 68 -3.72 33.05 -12.48
CA VAL A 68 -2.87 32.02 -11.89
C VAL A 68 -2.16 31.33 -13.04
N THR A 69 -0.92 31.75 -13.31
CA THR A 69 0.05 30.89 -13.99
C THR A 69 0.05 29.54 -13.27
N PRO A 70 -0.14 28.40 -13.94
CA PRO A 70 -0.22 27.12 -13.26
C PRO A 70 1.13 26.82 -12.63
N THR A 71 1.23 27.05 -11.32
CA THR A 71 2.34 26.56 -10.51
C THR A 71 2.35 25.05 -10.75
N LYS A 72 3.39 24.53 -11.41
CA LYS A 72 3.59 23.09 -11.60
C LYS A 72 3.39 22.44 -10.23
N SER A 73 2.27 21.77 -10.03
CA SER A 73 2.03 21.06 -8.79
C SER A 73 3.18 20.09 -8.59
N LYS A 74 3.77 20.13 -7.40
CA LYS A 74 4.92 19.32 -7.02
C LYS A 74 4.43 18.26 -6.06
N VAL A 75 4.74 17.00 -6.34
CA VAL A 75 4.48 15.89 -5.43
C VAL A 75 5.11 16.21 -4.08
N LYS A 76 4.32 16.10 -3.01
CA LYS A 76 4.81 16.35 -1.66
C LYS A 76 5.55 15.12 -1.13
N VAL A 77 6.83 15.27 -0.84
CA VAL A 77 7.64 14.24 -0.17
C VAL A 77 8.02 14.74 1.21
N LEU A 78 7.54 14.08 2.26
CA LEU A 78 7.80 14.44 3.65
C LEU A 78 8.79 13.45 4.26
N SER A 79 9.71 13.94 5.07
CA SER A 79 10.54 13.09 5.91
C SER A 79 10.63 13.67 7.31
N ARG A 80 10.71 12.79 8.30
CA ARG A 80 10.99 13.13 9.68
C ARG A 80 12.44 12.85 10.00
N GLY A 81 13.21 13.90 10.30
CA GLY A 81 14.61 13.78 10.71
C GLY A 81 14.76 13.22 12.14
N GLU A 82 16.00 12.95 12.54
CA GLU A 82 16.34 12.34 13.84
C GLU A 82 15.83 13.15 15.05
N GLN A 83 15.85 14.48 14.93
CA GLN A 83 15.36 15.42 15.95
C GLN A 83 13.83 15.42 16.06
N GLY A 84 13.12 14.67 15.21
CA GLY A 84 11.67 14.56 15.20
C GLY A 84 10.95 15.64 14.41
N THR A 85 11.68 16.54 13.75
CA THR A 85 11.15 17.60 12.90
C THR A 85 10.78 17.06 11.52
N TRP A 86 9.62 17.46 11.01
CA TRP A 86 9.16 17.16 9.67
C TRP A 86 9.64 18.21 8.68
N SER A 87 10.12 17.77 7.51
CA SER A 87 10.52 18.64 6.42
C SER A 87 10.08 18.07 5.07
N GLU A 88 9.73 18.97 4.15
CA GLU A 88 9.45 18.62 2.76
C GLU A 88 10.77 18.51 1.98
N GLN A 89 10.90 17.43 1.21
CA GLN A 89 12.06 17.11 0.40
C GLN A 89 11.80 17.55 -1.04
N THR A 90 12.63 18.45 -1.56
CA THR A 90 12.32 19.15 -2.83
C THR A 90 13.06 18.59 -4.05
N ASP A 91 14.06 17.74 -3.86
CA ASP A 91 14.96 17.18 -4.86
C ASP A 91 14.77 15.67 -5.07
N MET A 92 13.75 15.08 -4.43
CA MET A 92 13.51 13.63 -4.46
C MET A 92 12.86 13.14 -5.75
N CYS A 93 12.38 14.05 -6.60
CA CYS A 93 11.49 13.70 -7.72
C CYS A 93 12.17 13.82 -9.08
N ASP A 94 13.46 14.15 -9.10
CA ASP A 94 14.23 14.26 -10.33
C ASP A 94 14.43 12.87 -10.95
N VAL A 95 14.11 12.76 -12.24
CA VAL A 95 14.31 11.52 -12.99
C VAL A 95 15.81 11.30 -13.16
N ARG A 96 16.28 10.10 -12.81
CA ARG A 96 17.70 9.74 -12.87
C ARG A 96 17.99 8.79 -14.04
N PRO A 97 19.21 8.80 -14.60
CA PRO A 97 19.57 7.94 -15.74
C PRO A 97 19.35 6.44 -15.49
N GLU A 98 19.51 5.98 -14.25
CA GLU A 98 19.34 4.59 -13.85
C GLU A 98 17.87 4.15 -13.68
N PHE A 99 16.90 5.07 -13.81
CA PHE A 99 15.49 4.71 -13.68
C PHE A 99 14.99 4.04 -14.95
N VAL A 100 14.52 2.81 -14.82
CA VAL A 100 13.88 2.10 -15.93
C VAL A 100 12.43 2.52 -16.00
N ARG A 101 12.02 3.13 -17.11
CA ARG A 101 10.62 3.49 -17.35
C ARG A 101 9.83 2.30 -17.90
N ALA A 102 8.72 1.99 -17.25
CA ALA A 102 7.76 0.97 -17.65
C ALA A 102 6.32 1.54 -17.61
N LYS A 103 5.32 0.66 -17.81
CA LYS A 103 3.91 1.01 -17.77
C LYS A 103 3.12 -0.05 -17.00
N LEU A 104 2.33 0.38 -16.02
CA LEU A 104 1.31 -0.45 -15.40
C LEU A 104 0.13 -0.56 -16.36
N LYS A 105 -0.21 -1.78 -16.80
CA LYS A 105 -1.29 -2.00 -17.79
C LYS A 105 -2.64 -1.50 -17.29
N ASP A 106 -2.91 -1.68 -16.00
CA ASP A 106 -4.15 -1.31 -15.35
C ASP A 106 -3.86 -0.43 -14.12
N PRO A 107 -4.54 0.72 -13.93
CA PRO A 107 -5.45 1.40 -14.84
C PRO A 107 -4.72 2.20 -15.92
N GLY A 108 -5.09 1.92 -17.17
CA GLY A 108 -4.88 2.83 -18.31
C GLY A 108 -3.41 3.16 -18.62
N ASN A 109 -2.53 2.15 -18.66
CA ASN A 109 -1.12 2.32 -19.05
C ASN A 109 -0.38 3.40 -18.23
N THR A 110 -0.52 3.35 -16.91
CA THR A 110 0.07 4.35 -16.00
C THR A 110 1.61 4.28 -16.01
N PRO A 111 2.32 5.39 -16.27
CA PRO A 111 3.78 5.42 -16.24
C PRO A 111 4.31 5.06 -14.85
N ILE A 112 5.37 4.24 -14.81
CA ILE A 112 6.07 3.89 -13.58
C ILE A 112 7.58 3.81 -13.86
N PHE A 113 8.38 4.28 -12.91
CA PHE A 113 9.82 4.08 -12.87
C PHE A 113 10.14 2.97 -11.89
N VAL A 114 10.98 2.03 -12.31
CA VAL A 114 11.33 0.82 -11.56
C VAL A 114 12.85 0.61 -11.56
N TYR A 115 13.32 -0.41 -10.85
CA TYR A 115 14.71 -0.87 -10.98
C TYR A 115 14.87 -1.67 -12.27
N ASP A 116 16.11 -1.88 -12.72
CA ASP A 116 16.36 -2.86 -13.76
C ASP A 116 16.18 -4.29 -13.24
N LYS A 117 16.08 -5.25 -14.16
CA LYS A 117 15.81 -6.65 -13.84
C LYS A 117 16.96 -7.35 -13.13
N VAL A 118 18.17 -6.81 -13.18
CA VAL A 118 19.33 -7.35 -12.48
C VAL A 118 19.26 -6.96 -11.01
N THR A 119 18.92 -5.70 -10.72
CA THR A 119 18.73 -5.21 -9.35
C THR A 119 17.47 -5.79 -8.69
N ASP A 120 16.35 -5.87 -9.41
CA ASP A 120 15.09 -6.43 -8.91
C ASP A 120 14.38 -7.27 -9.97
N ALA A 121 14.67 -8.57 -9.95
CA ALA A 121 14.10 -9.54 -10.86
C ALA A 121 12.61 -9.85 -10.59
N PHE A 122 12.09 -9.50 -9.40
CA PHE A 122 10.75 -9.89 -8.97
C PHE A 122 9.73 -8.81 -9.28
N VAL A 123 9.74 -7.70 -8.53
CA VAL A 123 8.70 -6.67 -8.66
C VAL A 123 8.93 -5.90 -9.96
N SER A 124 10.11 -5.30 -10.09
CA SER A 124 10.50 -4.56 -11.29
C SER A 124 10.55 -5.46 -12.52
N GLY A 125 11.08 -6.69 -12.38
CA GLY A 125 11.05 -7.70 -13.44
C GLY A 125 9.65 -8.03 -13.94
N SER A 126 8.69 -8.26 -13.04
CA SER A 126 7.28 -8.48 -13.40
C SER A 126 6.65 -7.25 -14.06
N ILE A 127 6.90 -6.05 -13.54
CA ILE A 127 6.36 -4.81 -14.13
C ILE A 127 6.90 -4.62 -15.56
N ILE A 128 8.19 -4.86 -15.79
CA ILE A 128 8.78 -4.70 -17.13
C ILE A 128 8.27 -5.78 -18.10
N ASN A 129 8.17 -7.03 -17.66
CA ASN A 129 7.78 -8.15 -18.53
C ASN A 129 6.28 -8.18 -18.82
N VAL A 130 5.48 -8.03 -17.78
CA VAL A 130 4.04 -8.29 -17.83
C VAL A 130 3.21 -7.02 -17.66
N GLY A 131 3.81 -5.91 -17.21
CA GLY A 131 3.13 -4.64 -16.98
C GLY A 131 2.37 -4.57 -15.66
N MET A 132 2.70 -5.43 -14.69
CA MET A 132 2.03 -5.49 -13.38
C MET A 132 2.87 -6.25 -12.35
N TRP A 133 2.64 -5.96 -11.06
CA TRP A 133 2.97 -6.80 -9.92
C TRP A 133 1.68 -7.03 -9.12
N GLU A 134 1.44 -8.26 -8.66
CA GLU A 134 0.25 -8.62 -7.87
C GLU A 134 -1.09 -8.17 -8.48
N GLY A 135 -1.27 -8.39 -9.79
CA GLY A 135 -2.41 -7.85 -10.54
C GLY A 135 -3.80 -8.16 -9.96
N ASP A 136 -3.99 -9.35 -9.38
CA ASP A 136 -5.26 -9.72 -8.75
C ASP A 136 -5.57 -8.87 -7.50
N LEU A 137 -4.55 -8.51 -6.71
CA LEU A 137 -4.69 -7.61 -5.56
C LEU A 137 -4.92 -6.17 -6.02
N VAL A 138 -4.21 -5.73 -7.06
CA VAL A 138 -4.43 -4.40 -7.67
C VAL A 138 -5.87 -4.26 -8.11
N LYS A 139 -6.43 -5.27 -8.79
CA LYS A 139 -7.82 -5.28 -9.22
C LYS A 139 -8.80 -5.27 -8.04
N MET A 140 -8.56 -6.09 -7.02
CA MET A 140 -9.40 -6.12 -5.82
C MET A 140 -9.47 -4.75 -5.14
N ILE A 141 -8.32 -4.10 -4.93
CA ILE A 141 -8.26 -2.78 -4.29
C ILE A 141 -8.88 -1.71 -5.19
N HIS A 142 -8.64 -1.76 -6.50
CA HIS A 142 -9.27 -0.88 -7.47
C HIS A 142 -10.81 -0.97 -7.41
N ASP A 143 -11.36 -2.18 -7.42
CA ASP A 143 -12.80 -2.41 -7.38
C ASP A 143 -13.39 -1.90 -6.06
N PHE A 144 -12.69 -2.13 -4.94
CA PHE A 144 -13.08 -1.59 -3.65
C PHE A 144 -13.05 -0.05 -3.63
N LEU A 145 -11.98 0.59 -4.13
CA LEU A 145 -11.87 2.05 -4.13
C LEU A 145 -12.94 2.72 -5.00
N LYS A 146 -13.36 2.07 -6.11
CA LYS A 146 -14.42 2.58 -6.99
C LYS A 146 -15.79 2.71 -6.34
N GLU A 147 -16.06 1.96 -5.27
CA GLU A 147 -17.35 2.03 -4.58
C GLU A 147 -17.59 3.39 -3.92
N ASP A 148 -16.52 4.13 -3.60
CA ASP A 148 -16.61 5.41 -2.91
C ASP A 148 -15.39 6.29 -3.26
N PRO A 149 -15.56 7.27 -4.18
CA PRO A 149 -14.48 8.09 -4.70
C PRO A 149 -13.85 9.02 -3.66
N GLU A 150 -14.45 9.19 -2.47
CA GLU A 150 -13.93 10.06 -1.41
C GLU A 150 -12.93 9.33 -0.49
N ARG A 151 -12.74 8.02 -0.66
CA ARG A 151 -11.78 7.24 0.14
C ARG A 151 -10.35 7.74 -0.05
N VAL A 152 -9.62 7.79 1.05
CA VAL A 152 -8.17 8.01 1.08
C VAL A 152 -7.47 6.66 1.15
N PHE A 153 -6.48 6.45 0.29
CA PHE A 153 -5.69 5.23 0.26
C PHE A 153 -4.38 5.42 1.04
N LEU A 154 -4.10 4.52 1.98
CA LEU A 154 -2.86 4.47 2.75
C LEU A 154 -2.04 3.27 2.30
N ASP A 155 -0.91 3.53 1.65
CA ASP A 155 0.00 2.51 1.09
C ASP A 155 1.25 2.43 1.96
N LEU A 156 1.43 1.33 2.69
CA LEU A 156 2.52 1.14 3.65
C LEU A 156 3.54 0.15 3.11
N GLY A 157 4.80 0.58 2.99
CA GLY A 157 5.80 -0.18 2.25
C GLY A 157 5.53 -0.12 0.75
N SER A 158 5.25 1.08 0.24
CA SER A 158 4.74 1.29 -1.12
C SER A 158 5.64 0.81 -2.24
N ASN A 159 6.92 0.55 -1.95
CA ASN A 159 7.93 0.15 -2.91
C ASN A 159 7.99 1.18 -4.07
N VAL A 160 8.12 0.74 -5.32
CA VAL A 160 8.04 1.58 -6.53
C VAL A 160 6.63 2.15 -6.79
N GLY A 161 5.63 1.79 -5.98
CA GLY A 161 4.32 2.45 -5.90
C GLY A 161 3.25 1.90 -6.83
N VAL A 162 3.20 0.58 -7.06
CA VAL A 162 2.18 -0.06 -7.90
C VAL A 162 0.76 0.28 -7.44
N PHE A 163 0.48 0.12 -6.14
CA PHE A 163 -0.84 0.39 -5.57
C PHE A 163 -1.12 1.90 -5.47
N SER A 164 -0.13 2.68 -5.01
CA SER A 164 -0.22 4.14 -4.96
C SER A 164 -0.56 4.78 -6.31
N LEU A 165 0.13 4.37 -7.38
CA LEU A 165 -0.10 4.91 -8.72
C LEU A 165 -1.46 4.48 -9.29
N MET A 166 -1.89 3.25 -9.01
CA MET A 166 -3.25 2.81 -9.35
C MET A 166 -4.30 3.69 -8.67
N ALA A 167 -4.24 3.83 -7.35
CA ALA A 167 -5.21 4.60 -6.57
C ALA A 167 -5.23 6.08 -6.99
N ALA A 168 -4.05 6.67 -7.23
CA ALA A 168 -3.94 8.04 -7.73
C ALA A 168 -4.53 8.20 -9.14
N LYS A 169 -4.29 7.23 -10.04
CA LYS A 169 -4.79 7.24 -11.41
C LYS A 169 -6.33 7.23 -11.48
N ILE A 170 -6.99 6.54 -10.55
CA ILE A 170 -8.46 6.53 -10.45
C ILE A 170 -9.02 7.66 -9.59
N GLY A 171 -8.19 8.63 -9.18
CA GLY A 171 -8.63 9.90 -8.61
C GLY A 171 -8.58 10.00 -7.08
N HIS A 172 -8.15 8.95 -6.37
CA HIS A 172 -8.09 8.99 -4.91
C HIS A 172 -6.91 9.82 -4.41
N LYS A 173 -7.01 10.29 -3.16
CA LYS A 173 -5.86 10.81 -2.41
C LYS A 173 -5.09 9.64 -1.81
N VAL A 174 -3.77 9.71 -1.88
CA VAL A 174 -2.86 8.65 -1.46
C VAL A 174 -1.83 9.20 -0.47
N PHE A 175 -1.67 8.50 0.65
CA PHE A 175 -0.52 8.62 1.52
C PHE A 175 0.35 7.37 1.35
N SER A 176 1.52 7.56 0.77
CA SER A 176 2.46 6.48 0.45
C SER A 176 3.62 6.53 1.41
N VAL A 177 3.93 5.43 2.10
CA VAL A 177 5.00 5.35 3.09
C VAL A 177 6.05 4.35 2.63
N ASP A 178 7.30 4.80 2.50
CA ASP A 178 8.44 3.91 2.25
C ASP A 178 9.69 4.47 2.93
N MET A 179 10.60 3.58 3.34
CA MET A 179 11.85 3.96 3.99
C MET A 179 13.05 3.94 3.06
N LEU A 180 12.95 3.28 1.90
CA LEU A 180 14.04 3.17 0.95
C LEU A 180 13.99 4.35 0.00
N LEU A 181 15.04 5.16 0.05
CA LEU A 181 15.21 6.33 -0.80
C LEU A 181 14.99 6.02 -2.29
N GLY A 182 15.55 4.90 -2.77
CA GLY A 182 15.42 4.48 -4.17
C GLY A 182 13.97 4.20 -4.61
N ASN A 183 13.12 3.74 -3.68
CA ASN A 183 11.69 3.52 -3.92
C ASN A 183 10.94 4.85 -3.97
N VAL A 184 11.18 5.71 -2.97
CA VAL A 184 10.57 7.05 -2.85
C VAL A 184 10.84 7.88 -4.10
N GLN A 185 12.08 7.88 -4.60
CA GLN A 185 12.45 8.69 -5.76
C GLN A 185 11.78 8.19 -7.04
N ARG A 186 11.72 6.86 -7.24
CA ARG A 186 11.03 6.23 -8.37
C ARG A 186 9.53 6.49 -8.34
N LEU A 187 8.91 6.35 -7.18
CA LEU A 187 7.50 6.68 -7.01
C LEU A 187 7.25 8.17 -7.28
N CYS A 188 8.08 9.07 -6.73
CA CYS A 188 7.89 10.49 -6.96
C CYS A 188 7.99 10.86 -8.45
N ALA A 189 9.04 10.37 -9.13
CA ALA A 189 9.20 10.53 -10.57
C ALA A 189 8.01 9.97 -11.35
N SER A 190 7.43 8.84 -10.90
CA SER A 190 6.26 8.21 -11.52
C SER A 190 5.01 9.08 -11.36
N CYS A 191 4.78 9.66 -10.19
CA CYS A 191 3.68 10.60 -9.96
C CYS A 191 3.77 11.82 -10.87
N ILE A 192 4.98 12.37 -11.07
CA ILE A 192 5.21 13.48 -12.01
C ILE A 192 4.91 13.03 -13.45
N ALA A 193 5.46 11.89 -13.89
CA ALA A 193 5.24 11.37 -15.24
C ALA A 193 3.78 10.97 -15.52
N GLY A 194 3.05 10.57 -14.49
CA GLY A 194 1.64 10.22 -14.54
C GLY A 194 0.69 11.41 -14.47
N HIS A 195 1.17 12.61 -14.12
CA HIS A 195 0.36 13.80 -13.83
C HIS A 195 -0.55 13.64 -12.59
N PHE A 196 -0.02 13.04 -11.52
CA PHE A 196 -0.71 12.89 -10.23
C PHE A 196 -0.09 13.70 -9.06
N PRO A 197 0.53 14.87 -9.27
CA PRO A 197 1.31 15.51 -8.21
C PRO A 197 0.46 15.95 -7.01
N ASP A 198 -0.83 16.27 -7.21
CA ASP A 198 -1.75 16.65 -6.14
C ASP A 198 -2.45 15.46 -5.47
N HIS A 199 -2.31 14.25 -6.01
CA HIS A 199 -3.01 13.05 -5.50
C HIS A 199 -2.16 12.25 -4.53
N VAL A 200 -0.83 12.35 -4.60
CA VAL A 200 0.07 11.51 -3.80
C VAL A 200 0.91 12.37 -2.86
N THR A 201 0.85 12.06 -1.56
CA THR A 201 1.82 12.51 -0.57
C THR A 201 2.70 11.32 -0.20
N ILE A 202 4.01 11.46 -0.36
CA ILE A 202 4.99 10.42 -0.04
C ILE A 202 5.63 10.74 1.31
N ILE A 203 5.73 9.76 2.18
CA ILE A 203 6.35 9.82 3.50
C ILE A 203 7.58 8.93 3.45
N HIS A 204 8.76 9.55 3.44
CA HIS A 204 10.06 8.89 3.44
C HIS A 204 10.51 8.61 4.88
N ASN A 205 9.95 7.55 5.48
CA ASN A 205 10.26 7.09 6.82
C ASN A 205 9.93 5.59 6.96
N ALA A 206 10.65 4.92 7.86
CA ALA A 206 10.21 3.62 8.38
C ALA A 206 9.00 3.79 9.30
N LEU A 207 8.08 2.81 9.27
CA LEU A 207 6.94 2.75 10.16
C LEU A 207 7.13 1.64 11.18
N SER A 208 6.87 1.96 12.45
CA SER A 208 7.00 1.04 13.58
C SER A 208 6.01 1.47 14.67
N ASP A 209 5.56 0.53 15.48
CA ASP A 209 4.74 0.77 16.68
C ASP A 209 5.57 1.37 17.82
N VAL A 210 6.89 1.19 17.78
CA VAL A 210 7.86 1.79 18.71
C VAL A 210 8.85 2.70 17.99
N ARG A 211 9.29 3.77 18.66
CA ARG A 211 10.36 4.62 18.15
C ARG A 211 11.68 3.84 18.18
N GLY A 212 12.35 3.77 17.04
CA GLY A 212 13.66 3.13 16.93
C GLY A 212 14.30 3.41 15.58
N THR A 213 15.50 2.86 15.40
CA THR A 213 16.23 2.89 14.13
C THR A 213 16.09 1.52 13.47
N ALA A 214 15.74 1.52 12.19
CA ALA A 214 15.75 0.33 11.36
C ALA A 214 16.86 0.48 10.32
N SER A 215 17.60 -0.60 10.09
CA SER A 215 18.61 -0.68 9.03
C SER A 215 18.14 -1.70 8.00
N PHE A 216 18.19 -1.32 6.73
CA PHE A 216 17.90 -2.21 5.61
C PHE A 216 19.17 -2.41 4.78
N GLY A 217 19.26 -3.56 4.12
CA GLY A 217 20.32 -3.80 3.14
C GLY A 217 20.20 -2.78 1.99
N THR A 218 21.33 -2.22 1.58
CA THR A 218 21.42 -1.46 0.34
C THR A 218 21.57 -2.44 -0.82
N TYR A 219 20.73 -2.30 -1.85
CA TYR A 219 20.97 -2.92 -3.16
C TYR A 219 21.95 -2.07 -3.96
#